data_AF-A0A498HH26-F1
#
_entry.id   AF-A0A498HH26-F1
#
_cell.length_a   1.000
_cell.length_b   1.000
_cell.length_c   1.000
_cell.angle_alpha   90.00
_cell.angle_beta   90.00
_cell.angle_gamma   90.00
#
_symmetry.space_group_name_H-M   'P 1'
#
loop_
_entity.id
_entity.type
_entity.pdbx_description
1 polymer ?
#
loop_
_entity_poly.entity_id
_entity_poly.type
_entity_poly.pdbx_seq_one_letter_code
_entity_poly.pdbx_strand_id
1 'polypeptide(L)' 'MLGTLPSAYLKWVSKNLRTRDFEEWAKLADQVLDDAVYRDRIEWELAENILNGNRRKTDPAFDVVSSTELWRLQTHQEP' A
#
# COMPACT_ATOMS: atom_id res chain seq x y z
N MET A 1 -15.40 9.07 -6.83
CA MET A 1 -15.54 7.61 -6.97
C MET A 1 -14.22 6.97 -6.54
N LEU A 2 -14.15 6.37 -5.34
CA LEU A 2 -12.88 5.80 -4.84
C LEU A 2 -12.36 4.65 -5.74
N GLY A 3 -13.29 3.91 -6.36
CA GLY A 3 -13.00 2.79 -7.26
C GLY A 3 -12.35 3.18 -8.61
N THR A 4 -12.20 4.46 -8.93
CA THR A 4 -11.49 4.90 -10.15
C THR A 4 -10.04 5.33 -9.86
N LEU A 5 -9.65 5.39 -8.59
CA LEU A 5 -8.29 5.79 -8.20
C LEU A 5 -7.31 4.64 -8.44
N PRO A 6 -6.04 4.90 -8.82
CA PRO A 6 -5.03 3.86 -8.95
C PRO A 6 -4.82 3.08 -7.65
N SER A 7 -4.54 1.79 -7.75
CA SER A 7 -4.36 0.92 -6.58
C SER A 7 -3.28 1.40 -5.62
N ALA A 8 -2.19 1.96 -6.14
CA ALA A 8 -1.11 2.54 -5.34
C ALA A 8 -1.58 3.71 -4.47
N TYR A 9 -2.50 4.53 -4.98
CA TYR A 9 -3.03 5.67 -4.24
C TYR A 9 -4.01 5.20 -3.15
N LEU A 10 -4.85 4.21 -3.43
CA LEU A 10 -5.72 3.62 -2.40
C LEU A 10 -4.92 2.95 -1.28
N LYS A 11 -3.83 2.23 -1.61
CA LYS A 11 -2.90 1.67 -0.61
C LYS A 11 -2.27 2.78 0.25
N TRP A 12 -1.91 3.90 -0.35
CA TRP A 12 -1.41 5.06 0.38
C TRP A 12 -2.47 5.66 1.31
N VAL A 13 -3.71 5.82 0.84
CA VAL A 13 -4.84 6.32 1.64
C VAL A 13 -5.10 5.41 2.83
N SER A 14 -5.25 4.10 2.59
CA SER A 14 -5.45 3.09 3.64
C SER A 14 -4.38 3.15 4.74
N LYS A 15 -3.11 3.36 4.38
CA LYS A 15 -2.00 3.38 5.34
C LYS A 15 -1.84 4.73 6.06
N ASN A 16 -2.01 5.85 5.38
CA ASN A 16 -1.59 7.16 5.89
C ASN A 16 -2.74 7.98 6.49
N LEU A 17 -4.00 7.70 6.14
CA LEU A 17 -5.16 8.50 6.58
C LEU A 17 -5.88 7.92 7.81
N ARG A 18 -5.27 7.02 8.58
CA ARG A 18 -5.89 6.37 9.76
C ARG A 18 -6.03 7.26 11.00
N THR A 19 -6.17 8.57 10.86
CA THR A 19 -6.24 9.50 12.00
C THR A 19 -7.39 10.49 11.89
N ARG A 20 -8.04 10.72 13.04
CA ARG A 20 -9.02 11.79 13.28
C ARG A 20 -10.10 11.85 12.18
N ASP A 21 -10.16 12.96 11.45
CA ASP A 21 -11.22 13.26 10.48
C ASP A 21 -11.12 12.44 9.18
N PHE A 22 -10.00 11.73 8.97
CA PHE A 22 -9.73 11.02 7.70
C PHE A 22 -9.84 9.50 7.82
N GLU A 23 -10.14 8.97 9.01
CA GLU A 23 -10.20 7.53 9.26
C GLU A 23 -11.25 6.82 8.37
N GLU A 24 -12.36 7.49 8.09
CA GLU A 24 -13.41 6.97 7.19
C GLU A 24 -12.88 6.71 5.79
N TRP A 25 -12.01 7.57 5.28
CA TRP A 25 -11.38 7.39 3.96
C TRP A 25 -10.44 6.19 3.93
N ALA A 26 -9.71 5.95 5.03
CA ALA A 26 -8.87 4.76 5.16
C ALA A 26 -9.72 3.48 5.17
N LYS A 27 -10.86 3.47 5.88
CA LYS A 27 -11.79 2.34 5.91
C LYS A 27 -12.42 2.08 4.54
N LEU A 28 -12.81 3.12 3.82
CA LEU A 28 -13.35 2.98 2.46
C LEU A 28 -12.28 2.49 1.47
N ALA A 29 -11.03 2.93 1.62
CA ALA A 29 -9.92 2.41 0.83
C ALA A 29 -9.67 0.92 1.11
N ASP A 30 -9.73 0.51 2.38
CA ASP A 30 -9.62 -0.91 2.77
C ASP A 30 -10.73 -1.75 2.12
N GLN A 31 -11.98 -1.28 2.14
CA GLN A 31 -13.13 -1.97 1.50
C GLN A 31 -12.96 -2.09 -0.01
N VAL A 32 -12.51 -1.03 -0.68
CA VAL A 32 -12.33 -1.05 -2.15
C VAL A 32 -11.16 -1.95 -2.53
N LEU A 33 -10.09 -1.99 -1.74
CA LEU A 33 -8.95 -2.88 -2.00
C LEU A 33 -9.30 -4.36 -1.81
N ASP A 34 -10.30 -4.68 -0.98
CA ASP A 34 -10.76 -6.06 -0.78
C ASP A 34 -11.84 -6.51 -1.77
N ASP A 35 -12.50 -5.55 -2.45
CA ASP A 35 -13.53 -5.83 -3.45
C ASP A 35 -13.00 -6.69 -4.62
N ALA A 36 -13.74 -7.75 -4.96
CA ALA A 36 -13.32 -8.72 -5.97
C ALA A 36 -13.15 -8.10 -7.37
N VAL A 37 -14.02 -7.16 -7.75
CA VAL A 37 -13.94 -6.49 -9.05
C VAL A 37 -12.74 -5.54 -9.08
N TYR A 38 -12.47 -4.88 -7.97
CA TYR A 38 -11.30 -4.02 -7.87
C TYR A 38 -9.98 -4.81 -7.87
N ARG A 39 -9.95 -6.02 -7.30
CA ARG A 39 -8.78 -6.91 -7.40
C ARG A 39 -8.42 -7.25 -8.84
N ASP A 40 -9.39 -7.55 -9.69
CA ASP A 40 -9.12 -7.78 -11.11
C ASP A 40 -8.47 -6.54 -11.76
N ARG A 41 -8.93 -5.33 -11.38
CA ARG A 41 -8.31 -4.08 -11.84
C ARG A 41 -6.86 -3.92 -11.37
N ILE A 42 -6.51 -4.37 -10.16
CA ILE A 42 -5.12 -4.36 -9.68
C ILE A 42 -4.24 -5.24 -10.57
N GLU A 43 -4.73 -6.43 -10.95
CA GLU A 43 -4.01 -7.33 -11.85
C GLU A 43 -3.83 -6.72 -13.24
N TRP A 44 -4.86 -6.04 -13.76
CA TRP A 44 -4.76 -5.30 -15.03
C TRP A 44 -3.78 -4.13 -14.95
N GLU A 45 -3.77 -3.36 -13.86
CA GLU A 45 -2.79 -2.29 -13.63
C GLU A 45 -1.35 -2.85 -13.60
N LEU A 46 -1.15 -4.04 -13.00
CA LEU A 46 0.15 -4.71 -12.98
C LEU A 46 0.58 -5.15 -14.38
N ALA A 47 -0.32 -5.78 -15.15
CA ALA A 47 -0.06 -6.21 -16.52
C ALA A 47 0.30 -5.02 -17.42
N GLU A 48 -0.47 -3.92 -17.33
CA GLU A 48 -0.21 -2.68 -18.07
C GLU A 48 1.17 -2.09 -17.72
N ASN A 49 1.54 -2.09 -16.44
CA ASN A 49 2.82 -1.58 -15.97
C ASN A 49 4.01 -2.40 -16.52
N ILE A 50 3.86 -3.74 -16.57
CA ILE A 50 4.85 -4.65 -17.18
C ILE A 50 4.98 -4.38 -18.68
N LEU A 51 3.85 -4.28 -19.40
CA LEU A 51 3.82 -4.10 -20.86
C LEU A 51 4.42 -2.76 -21.29
N ASN A 52 4.14 -1.70 -20.53
CA ASN A 52 4.65 -0.36 -20.83
C ASN A 52 6.12 -0.17 -20.43
N GLY A 53 6.80 -1.22 -19.94
CA GLY A 53 8.17 -1.15 -19.45
C GLY A 53 8.34 -0.25 -18.22
N ASN A 54 7.23 0.24 -17.67
CA ASN A 54 7.22 1.05 -16.48
C ASN A 54 7.37 0.09 -15.32
N ARG A 55 8.60 -0.28 -14.96
CA ARG A 55 8.85 -0.91 -13.66
C ARG A 55 8.69 0.16 -12.59
N ARG A 56 7.47 0.69 -12.40
CA ARG A 56 7.10 1.21 -11.08
C ARG A 56 7.30 0.02 -10.17
N LYS A 57 8.44 0.06 -9.45
CA LYS A 57 8.77 -0.88 -8.41
C LYS A 57 7.51 -0.91 -7.57
N THR A 58 6.76 -2.00 -7.63
CA THR A 58 5.80 -2.33 -6.59
C THR A 58 6.66 -2.34 -5.35
N ASP A 59 6.69 -1.22 -4.64
CA ASP A 59 7.75 -0.94 -3.69
C ASP A 59 7.66 -2.02 -2.62
N PRO A 60 8.65 -2.94 -2.51
CA PRO A 60 8.66 -3.91 -1.41
C PRO A 60 8.87 -3.16 -0.08
N ALA A 61 9.10 -1.84 -0.10
CA ALA A 61 9.02 -0.98 1.06
C ALA A 61 7.61 -0.88 1.70
N PHE A 62 6.55 -1.43 1.11
CA PHE A 62 5.30 -1.65 1.83
C PHE A 62 5.36 -2.85 2.81
N ASP A 63 6.36 -3.75 2.66
CA ASP A 63 6.73 -4.81 3.62
C ASP A 63 7.76 -4.34 4.69
N VAL A 64 8.17 -3.06 4.67
CA VAL A 64 9.14 -2.47 5.62
C VAL A 64 8.50 -2.13 6.99
N VAL A 65 7.69 -3.05 7.52
CA VAL A 65 7.89 -3.42 8.94
C VAL A 65 9.32 -3.99 9.13
N SER A 66 9.95 -4.48 8.06
CA SER A 66 11.31 -5.04 8.06
C SER A 66 12.44 -4.07 8.48
N SER A 67 12.39 -2.76 8.20
CA SER A 67 13.45 -1.82 8.67
C SER A 67 13.23 -1.29 10.09
N THR A 68 12.03 -1.41 10.67
CA THR A 68 11.77 -0.96 12.05
C THR A 68 12.13 -2.02 13.09
N GLU A 69 12.34 -3.27 12.67
CA GLU A 69 12.87 -4.35 13.52
C GLU A 69 14.41 -4.43 13.51
N LEU A 70 15.07 -3.91 12.48
CA LEU A 70 16.54 -3.93 12.37
C LEU A 70 17.23 -2.94 13.34
N TRP A 71 16.61 -1.80 13.66
CA TRP A 71 17.17 -0.85 14.64
C TRP A 71 16.96 -1.29 16.09
N ARG A 72 16.00 -2.17 16.37
CA ARG A 72 15.77 -2.71 17.72
C ARG A 72 16.76 -3.80 18.11
N LEU A 73 17.36 -4.51 17.16
CA LEU A 73 18.41 -5.50 17.42
C LEU A 73 19.81 -4.88 17.57
N GLN A 74 19.99 -3.61 17.17
CA GLN A 74 21.28 -2.90 17.26
C GLN A 74 21.47 -2.17 18.62
N THR A 75 20.41 -1.91 19.38
CA THR A 75 20.49 -1.10 20.63
C THR A 75 20.50 -1.93 21.93
N HIS A 76 20.67 -3.25 21.84
CA HIS A 76 20.82 -4.14 23.00
C HIS A 76 22.20 -4.80 23.03
N GLN A 77 23.23 -3.99 22.89
CA GLN A 77 24.58 -4.40 23.26
C GLN A 77 25.22 -3.29 24.11
N GLU A 78 24.85 -3.29 25.39
CA GLU A 78 25.70 -2.87 26.51
C GLU A 78 26.18 -4.15 27.23
N PRO A 79 27.31 -4.15 27.95
CA PRO A 79 27.99 -3.02 28.58
C PRO A 79 29.31 -2.58 27.92
#